data_AF-A0A1B9JV63-F1
#
_entry.id   AF-A0A1B9JV63-F1
#
_cell.length_a   1.000
_cell.length_b   1.000
_cell.length_c   1.000
_cell.angle_alpha   90.00
_cell.angle_beta   90.00
_cell.angle_gamma   90.00
#
_symmetry.space_group_name_H-M   'P 1'
#
loop_
_entity.id
_entity.type
_entity.pdbx_description
1 polymer ?
#
loop_
_entity_poly.entity_id
_entity_poly.type
_entity_poly.pdbx_seq_one_letter_code
_entity_poly.pdbx_strand_id
1 'polypeptide(L)'
;MNNEKLIKFPIPEWNRVVSSDLDSIAYCICYQYNIDSSGFGPYGFNTVTAEKIISKTFVNLMYLEKSDNGNLLLRHVENIRKHGVYLYGNNSRLESLNIDASKYFLAKKKNELKLKKRLQQESLPPEPLILNLLNEDGYISDAINNILCMNLGIIICHNYMPEAGQALILFDQNIISDLKSNASYYKVEFVEVSSIDKMKPW
;
A
#
# COMPACT_ATOMS: atom_id res chain seq x y z
N MET A 1 -26.75 13.67 -7.72
CA MET A 1 -26.24 12.28 -7.71
C MET A 1 -24.74 12.37 -7.61
N ASN A 2 -24.11 11.70 -6.65
CA ASN A 2 -22.66 11.59 -6.62
C ASN A 2 -22.26 10.64 -7.75
N ASN A 3 -21.69 11.20 -8.81
CA ASN A 3 -21.19 10.43 -9.93
C ASN A 3 -19.74 10.06 -9.58
N GLU A 4 -19.59 8.92 -8.92
CA GLU A 4 -18.33 8.39 -8.37
C GLU A 4 -18.16 6.94 -8.82
N LYS A 5 -16.91 6.53 -9.08
CA LYS A 5 -16.57 5.19 -9.55
C LYS A 5 -15.36 4.65 -8.79
N LEU A 6 -15.40 3.37 -8.47
CA LEU A 6 -14.23 2.59 -8.09
C LEU A 6 -13.86 1.71 -9.28
N ILE A 7 -12.68 1.91 -9.84
CA ILE A 7 -12.28 1.31 -11.12
C ILE A 7 -11.15 0.32 -10.86
N LYS A 8 -11.34 -0.93 -11.26
CA LYS A 8 -10.31 -1.98 -11.29
C LYS A 8 -9.69 -2.07 -12.69
N PHE A 9 -8.37 -2.22 -12.75
CA PHE A 9 -7.62 -2.41 -13.98
C PHE A 9 -6.37 -3.26 -13.73
N PRO A 10 -5.82 -3.94 -14.76
CA PRO A 10 -4.56 -4.67 -14.62
C PRO A 10 -3.39 -3.70 -14.37
N ILE A 11 -2.29 -4.23 -13.82
CA ILE A 11 -1.05 -3.46 -13.75
C ILE A 11 -0.63 -3.04 -15.16
N PRO A 12 -0.28 -1.76 -15.40
CA PRO A 12 0.22 -1.33 -16.70
C PRO A 12 1.51 -2.06 -17.09
N GLU A 13 1.67 -2.49 -18.34
CA GLU A 13 2.88 -3.24 -18.77
C GLU A 13 4.18 -2.46 -18.62
N TRP A 14 4.10 -1.13 -18.66
CA TRP A 14 5.23 -0.23 -18.45
C TRP A 14 5.51 0.04 -16.96
N ASN A 15 4.72 -0.52 -16.04
CA ASN A 15 4.90 -0.36 -14.61
C ASN A 15 6.21 -1.01 -14.16
N ARG A 16 7.10 -0.20 -13.57
CA ARG A 16 8.36 -0.67 -12.99
C ARG A 16 8.33 -0.76 -11.47
N VAL A 17 7.16 -0.54 -10.87
CA VAL A 17 7.00 -0.37 -9.42
C VAL A 17 7.10 -1.71 -8.68
N VAL A 18 6.54 -2.76 -9.28
CA VAL A 18 6.64 -4.15 -8.82
C VAL A 18 7.29 -4.96 -9.94
N SER A 19 8.03 -6.02 -9.60
CA SER A 19 8.60 -6.87 -10.64
C SER A 19 7.56 -7.80 -11.25
N SER A 20 7.83 -8.22 -12.48
CA SER A 20 6.88 -8.92 -13.35
C SER A 20 6.45 -10.29 -12.85
N ASP A 21 7.19 -10.87 -11.90
CA ASP A 21 6.81 -12.12 -11.24
C ASP A 21 5.53 -11.98 -10.40
N LEU A 22 5.19 -10.76 -9.96
CA LEU A 22 3.96 -10.48 -9.20
C LEU A 22 2.78 -10.04 -10.07
N ASP A 23 3.00 -9.76 -11.36
CA ASP A 23 1.94 -9.26 -12.26
C ASP A 23 0.76 -10.23 -12.36
N SER A 24 1.02 -11.54 -12.21
CA SER A 24 0.00 -12.59 -12.31
C SER A 24 -1.04 -12.57 -11.18
N ILE A 25 -0.71 -11.98 -10.02
CA ILE A 25 -1.60 -11.92 -8.86
C ILE A 25 -2.08 -10.50 -8.57
N ALA A 26 -1.43 -9.50 -9.15
CA ALA A 26 -1.62 -8.12 -8.80
C ALA A 26 -2.61 -7.38 -9.72
N TYR A 27 -3.29 -6.39 -9.18
CA TYR A 27 -4.20 -5.51 -9.91
C TYR A 27 -4.24 -4.13 -9.27
N CYS A 28 -4.70 -3.16 -10.03
CA CYS A 28 -4.83 -1.80 -9.58
C CYS A 28 -6.29 -1.46 -9.32
N ILE A 29 -6.52 -0.61 -8.32
CA ILE A 29 -7.78 0.12 -8.15
C ILE A 29 -7.51 1.61 -8.08
N CYS A 30 -8.35 2.41 -8.72
CA CYS A 30 -8.40 3.85 -8.52
C CYS A 30 -9.84 4.29 -8.27
N TYR A 31 -10.00 5.49 -7.73
CA TYR A 31 -11.31 6.05 -7.42
C TYR A 31 -11.48 7.37 -8.16
N GLN A 32 -12.57 7.51 -8.90
CA GLN A 32 -12.91 8.70 -9.68
C GLN A 32 -14.12 9.38 -9.06
N TYR A 33 -14.10 10.71 -8.93
CA TYR A 33 -15.19 11.47 -8.32
C TYR A 33 -15.53 12.74 -9.09
N ASN A 34 -16.65 13.37 -8.74
CA ASN A 34 -17.19 14.56 -9.42
C ASN A 34 -17.30 14.37 -10.94
N ILE A 35 -17.72 13.18 -11.37
CA ILE A 35 -17.74 12.81 -12.79
C ILE A 35 -18.81 13.60 -13.53
N ASP A 36 -18.41 14.35 -14.55
CA ASP A 36 -19.32 15.12 -15.39
C ASP A 36 -20.11 14.24 -16.39
N SER A 37 -20.99 14.86 -17.18
CA SER A 37 -21.77 14.16 -18.20
C SER A 37 -20.93 13.57 -19.33
N SER A 38 -19.70 14.06 -19.50
CA SER A 38 -18.74 13.56 -20.47
C SER A 38 -17.85 12.47 -19.90
N GLY A 39 -17.98 12.11 -18.62
CA GLY A 39 -17.19 11.07 -17.95
C GLY A 39 -15.83 11.54 -17.44
N PHE A 40 -15.58 12.84 -17.36
CA PHE A 40 -14.35 13.39 -16.78
C PHE A 40 -14.53 13.71 -15.30
N GLY A 41 -13.48 13.48 -14.53
CA GLY A 41 -13.45 13.82 -13.12
C GLY A 41 -12.10 13.44 -12.51
N PRO A 42 -11.71 14.08 -11.40
CA PRO A 42 -10.48 13.79 -10.69
C PRO A 42 -10.41 12.35 -10.19
N TYR A 43 -9.18 11.85 -10.12
CA TYR A 43 -8.84 10.56 -9.54
C TYR A 43 -8.15 10.73 -8.19
N GLY A 44 -8.59 9.96 -7.19
CA GLY A 44 -7.95 9.80 -5.90
C GLY A 44 -8.93 9.58 -4.76
N PHE A 45 -8.42 9.09 -3.63
CA PHE A 45 -9.23 8.63 -2.49
C PHE A 45 -9.54 9.77 -1.49
N ASN A 46 -9.81 10.97 -2.01
CA ASN A 46 -9.88 12.21 -1.22
C ASN A 46 -11.31 12.58 -0.79
N THR A 47 -12.32 11.81 -1.20
CA THR A 47 -13.72 12.06 -0.82
C THR A 47 -14.07 11.30 0.46
N VAL A 48 -15.01 11.84 1.24
CA VAL A 48 -15.55 11.17 2.45
C VAL A 48 -16.07 9.77 2.12
N THR A 49 -16.64 9.57 0.93
CA THR A 49 -17.13 8.26 0.48
C THR A 49 -15.97 7.28 0.24
N ALA A 50 -14.91 7.71 -0.44
CA ALA A 50 -13.71 6.91 -0.64
C ALA A 50 -13.08 6.49 0.69
N GLU A 51 -12.94 7.43 1.65
CA GLU A 51 -12.37 7.11 2.97
C GLU A 51 -13.16 6.03 3.70
N LYS A 52 -14.51 6.08 3.60
CA LYS A 52 -15.40 5.07 4.19
C LYS A 52 -15.26 3.71 3.53
N ILE A 53 -15.09 3.66 2.21
CA ILE A 53 -14.85 2.39 1.49
C ILE A 53 -13.51 1.80 1.91
N ILE A 54 -12.44 2.61 1.92
CA ILE A 54 -11.10 2.17 2.29
C ILE A 54 -11.07 1.66 3.73
N SER A 55 -11.53 2.46 4.70
CA SER A 55 -11.49 2.10 6.13
C SER A 55 -12.32 0.86 6.48
N LYS A 56 -13.43 0.61 5.77
CA LYS A 56 -14.22 -0.62 5.95
C LYS A 56 -13.60 -1.85 5.30
N THR A 57 -12.86 -1.66 4.22
CA THR A 57 -12.26 -2.77 3.47
C THR A 57 -10.95 -3.21 4.12
N PHE A 58 -10.08 -2.26 4.47
CA PHE A 58 -8.73 -2.54 4.95
C PHE A 58 -8.64 -2.33 6.46
N VAL A 59 -8.88 -3.40 7.21
CA VAL A 59 -8.84 -3.38 8.67
C VAL A 59 -7.41 -3.28 9.22
N ASN A 60 -7.23 -2.56 10.33
CA ASN A 60 -5.91 -2.33 10.97
C ASN A 60 -4.84 -1.82 9.98
N LEU A 61 -5.22 -0.85 9.16
CA LEU A 61 -4.34 -0.28 8.14
C LEU A 61 -3.16 0.45 8.81
N MET A 62 -1.94 0.11 8.38
CA MET A 62 -0.71 0.77 8.78
C MET A 62 0.10 1.22 7.57
N TYR A 63 0.69 2.41 7.64
CA TYR A 63 1.59 2.97 6.63
C TYR A 63 3.05 2.74 7.03
N LEU A 64 3.88 2.30 6.09
CA LEU A 64 5.33 2.22 6.29
C LEU A 64 5.93 3.62 6.22
N GLU A 65 6.25 4.19 7.37
CA GLU A 65 6.73 5.56 7.51
C GLU A 65 8.18 5.61 7.98
N LYS A 66 8.96 6.48 7.34
CA LYS A 66 10.27 6.87 7.85
C LYS A 66 10.09 7.90 8.96
N SER A 67 10.43 7.51 10.18
CA SER A 67 10.41 8.40 11.35
C SER A 67 11.55 9.42 11.31
N ASP A 68 11.47 10.46 12.15
CA ASP A 68 12.43 11.58 12.19
C ASP A 68 13.89 11.15 12.40
N ASN A 69 14.12 10.02 13.06
CA ASN A 69 15.46 9.46 13.28
C ASN A 69 15.97 8.61 12.11
N GLY A 70 15.21 8.52 11.02
CA GLY A 70 15.52 7.75 9.82
C GLY A 70 15.04 6.29 9.82
N ASN A 71 14.46 5.79 10.92
CA ASN A 71 13.99 4.41 11.03
C ASN A 71 12.65 4.23 10.31
N LEU A 72 12.51 3.13 9.55
CA LEU A 72 11.26 2.73 8.93
C LEU A 72 10.42 1.90 9.90
N LEU A 73 9.21 2.35 10.18
CA LEU A 73 8.25 1.70 11.09
C LEU A 73 6.85 1.78 10.51
N LEU A 74 5.99 0.84 10.89
CA LEU A 74 4.57 0.87 10.54
C LEU A 74 3.82 1.81 11.50
N ARG A 75 2.97 2.68 10.95
CA ARG A 75 2.14 3.61 11.71
C ARG A 75 0.68 3.40 11.38
N HIS A 76 -0.17 3.26 12.39
CA HIS A 76 -1.62 3.21 12.22
C HIS A 76 -2.11 4.43 11.45
N VAL A 77 -2.97 4.19 10.47
CA VAL A 77 -3.59 5.22 9.64
C VAL A 77 -5.04 4.85 9.36
N GLU A 78 -5.89 5.86 9.21
CA GLU A 78 -7.32 5.65 8.93
C GLU A 78 -7.61 5.50 7.42
N ASN A 79 -6.70 5.98 6.57
CA ASN A 79 -6.89 6.03 5.12
C ASN A 79 -5.56 6.04 4.34
N ILE A 80 -5.63 5.84 3.03
CA ILE A 80 -4.51 5.78 2.09
C ILE A 80 -4.37 7.13 1.37
N ARG A 81 -3.44 7.96 1.84
CA ARG A 81 -3.24 9.34 1.34
C ARG A 81 -1.84 9.62 0.83
N LYS A 82 -0.84 8.85 1.27
CA LYS A 82 0.57 9.04 0.94
C LYS A 82 0.98 7.98 -0.08
N HIS A 83 1.88 8.37 -0.98
CA HIS A 83 2.57 7.41 -1.82
C HIS A 83 3.44 6.48 -0.96
N GLY A 84 3.46 5.18 -1.26
CA GLY A 84 4.27 4.21 -0.52
C GLY A 84 3.53 2.93 -0.16
N VAL A 85 4.04 2.21 0.84
CA VAL A 85 3.53 0.90 1.24
C VAL A 85 2.61 1.00 2.44
N TYR A 86 1.51 0.28 2.37
CA TYR A 86 0.60 0.05 3.47
C TYR A 86 0.43 -1.44 3.71
N LEU A 87 0.30 -1.82 4.97
CA LEU A 87 -0.04 -3.17 5.40
C LEU A 87 -1.38 -3.15 6.13
N TYR A 88 -2.14 -4.23 6.04
CA TYR A 88 -3.44 -4.37 6.72
C TYR A 88 -3.70 -5.82 7.11
N GLY A 89 -4.72 -6.05 7.94
CA GLY A 89 -5.14 -7.38 8.37
C GLY A 89 -4.98 -7.60 9.87
N ASN A 90 -4.34 -8.69 10.28
CA ASN A 90 -4.26 -9.07 11.69
C ASN A 90 -3.36 -8.10 12.50
N ASN A 91 -3.95 -7.39 13.47
CA ASN A 91 -3.23 -6.39 14.25
C ASN A 91 -2.02 -6.95 15.03
N SER A 92 -2.11 -8.15 15.63
CA SER A 92 -0.98 -8.68 16.41
C SER A 92 0.21 -9.06 15.55
N ARG A 93 -0.03 -9.53 14.32
CA ARG A 93 1.04 -9.79 13.34
C ARG A 93 1.69 -8.50 12.84
N LEU A 94 0.89 -7.46 12.59
CA LEU A 94 1.41 -6.14 12.20
C LEU A 94 2.26 -5.52 13.31
N GLU A 95 1.79 -5.56 14.56
CA GLU A 95 2.56 -5.08 15.71
C GLU A 95 3.85 -5.88 15.93
N SER A 96 3.84 -7.20 15.65
CA SER A 96 5.06 -8.02 15.70
C SER A 96 6.14 -7.51 14.74
N LEU A 97 5.77 -7.13 13.50
CA LEU A 97 6.72 -6.56 12.55
C LEU A 97 7.35 -5.26 13.08
N ASN A 98 6.56 -4.42 13.74
CA ASN A 98 7.03 -3.20 14.39
C ASN A 98 7.96 -3.45 15.57
N ILE A 99 7.65 -4.47 16.38
CA ILE A 99 8.49 -4.87 17.51
C ILE A 99 9.85 -5.36 17.02
N ASP A 100 9.88 -6.18 15.97
CA ASP A 100 11.13 -6.69 15.40
C ASP A 100 11.97 -5.56 14.80
N ALA A 101 11.34 -4.62 14.08
CA ALA A 101 11.99 -3.41 13.60
C ALA A 101 12.57 -2.55 14.73
N SER A 102 11.79 -2.33 15.79
CA SER A 102 12.23 -1.54 16.94
C SER A 102 13.41 -2.18 17.66
N LYS A 103 13.40 -3.51 17.84
CA LYS A 103 14.53 -4.26 18.43
C LYS A 103 15.79 -4.13 17.57
N TYR A 104 15.66 -4.26 16.26
CA TYR A 104 16.78 -4.11 15.33
C TYR A 104 17.40 -2.73 15.40
N PHE A 105 16.60 -1.66 15.31
CA PHE A 105 17.11 -0.30 15.41
C PHE A 105 17.71 0.04 16.77
N LEU A 106 17.13 -0.49 17.87
CA LEU A 106 17.70 -0.34 19.21
C LEU A 106 19.09 -0.98 19.30
N ALA A 107 19.23 -2.21 18.81
CA ALA A 107 20.51 -2.92 18.78
C ALA A 107 21.54 -2.18 17.92
N LYS A 108 21.13 -1.69 16.75
CA LYS A 108 21.97 -0.88 15.85
C LYS A 108 22.49 0.38 16.55
N LYS A 109 21.61 1.16 17.16
CA LYS A 109 21.98 2.37 17.91
C LYS A 109 22.88 2.07 19.11
N LYS A 110 22.63 0.96 19.82
CA LYS A 110 23.50 0.51 20.92
C LYS A 110 24.91 0.21 20.42
N ASN A 111 25.03 -0.47 19.28
CA ASN A 111 26.33 -0.78 18.65
C ASN A 111 27.06 0.47 18.15
N GLU A 112 26.35 1.46 17.61
CA GLU A 112 26.95 2.76 17.25
C GLU A 112 27.53 3.49 18.46
N LEU A 113 26.81 3.49 19.60
CA LEU A 113 27.28 4.09 20.85
C LEU A 113 28.49 3.34 21.43
N LYS A 114 28.48 2.00 21.38
CA LYS A 114 29.63 1.17 21.82
C LYS A 114 30.86 1.44 20.97
N LEU A 115 30.69 1.52 19.65
CA LEU A 115 31.79 1.82 18.72
C LEU A 115 32.43 3.18 19.03
N LYS A 116 31.62 4.21 19.27
CA LYS A 116 32.11 5.55 19.70
C LYS A 116 32.90 5.50 21.01
N LYS A 117 32.60 4.55 21.89
CA LYS A 117 33.30 4.30 23.16
C LYS A 117 34.43 3.26 23.06
N ARG A 118 34.75 2.77 21.85
CA ARG A 118 35.73 1.69 21.60
C ARG A 118 35.41 0.38 22.35
N LEU A 119 34.13 0.12 22.58
CA LEU A 119 33.63 -1.11 23.20
C LEU A 119 33.24 -2.14 22.12
N GLN A 120 33.31 -3.42 22.47
CA GLN A 120 32.93 -4.50 21.56
C GLN A 120 31.43 -4.46 21.23
N GLN A 121 31.12 -4.57 19.94
CA GLN A 121 29.75 -4.61 19.43
C GLN A 121 29.08 -5.96 19.73
N GLU A 122 27.76 -5.94 19.88
CA GLU A 122 26.94 -7.14 19.98
C GLU A 122 26.47 -7.57 18.59
N SER A 123 26.12 -8.85 18.42
CA SER A 123 25.46 -9.32 17.19
C SER A 123 24.13 -8.60 17.01
N LEU A 124 23.87 -8.12 15.79
CA LEU A 124 22.55 -7.58 15.46
C LEU A 124 21.53 -8.71 15.34
N PRO A 125 20.26 -8.47 15.71
CA PRO A 125 19.18 -9.38 15.35
C PRO A 125 19.01 -9.42 13.82
N PRO A 126 18.30 -10.44 13.28
CA PRO A 126 17.99 -10.50 11.87
C PRO A 126 17.33 -9.22 11.36
N GLU A 127 17.59 -8.88 10.09
CA GLU A 127 16.99 -7.71 9.48
C GLU A 127 15.47 -7.88 9.36
N PRO A 128 14.67 -6.92 9.88
CA PRO A 128 13.21 -6.99 9.82
C PRO A 128 12.69 -6.99 8.39
N LEU A 129 11.68 -7.83 8.13
CA LEU A 129 11.04 -7.97 6.81
C LEU A 129 10.60 -6.64 6.19
N ILE A 130 10.08 -5.71 7.00
CA ILE A 130 9.60 -4.41 6.50
C ILE A 130 10.72 -3.52 5.95
N LEU A 131 11.98 -3.75 6.32
CA LEU A 131 13.13 -3.02 5.75
C LEU A 131 13.49 -3.54 4.36
N ASN A 132 13.19 -4.81 4.10
CA ASN A 132 13.44 -5.47 2.82
C ASN A 132 12.33 -5.20 1.80
N LEU A 133 11.30 -4.42 2.13
CA LEU A 133 10.24 -4.10 1.17
C LEU A 133 10.67 -3.08 0.12
N LEU A 134 11.62 -2.22 0.47
CA LEU A 134 12.05 -1.09 -0.36
C LEU A 134 13.44 -1.39 -0.95
N ASN A 135 13.61 -1.17 -2.26
CA ASN A 135 14.92 -1.04 -2.88
C ASN A 135 15.04 0.33 -3.57
N GLU A 136 16.20 0.64 -4.18
CA GLU A 136 16.42 1.92 -4.87
C GLU A 136 15.48 2.13 -6.07
N ASP A 137 14.95 1.05 -6.65
CA ASP A 137 14.22 1.05 -7.93
C ASP A 137 12.72 0.67 -7.83
N GLY A 138 12.21 0.33 -6.64
CA GLY A 138 10.88 -0.26 -6.46
C GLY A 138 10.72 -1.15 -5.21
N TYR A 139 9.83 -2.13 -5.32
CA TYR A 139 9.48 -3.05 -4.22
C TYR A 139 9.97 -4.47 -4.47
N ILE A 140 10.50 -5.14 -3.42
CA ILE A 140 11.10 -6.47 -3.56
C ILE A 140 10.04 -7.57 -3.47
N SER A 141 9.92 -8.40 -4.52
CA SER A 141 8.92 -9.47 -4.58
C SER A 141 9.00 -10.49 -3.46
N ASP A 142 10.20 -10.93 -3.09
CA ASP A 142 10.36 -11.89 -1.99
C ASP A 142 9.81 -11.33 -0.67
N ALA A 143 9.97 -10.02 -0.42
CA ALA A 143 9.42 -9.39 0.76
C ALA A 143 7.89 -9.32 0.70
N ILE A 144 7.31 -8.98 -0.45
CA ILE A 144 5.85 -8.97 -0.68
C ILE A 144 5.28 -10.38 -0.47
N ASN A 145 5.86 -11.39 -1.10
CA ASN A 145 5.45 -12.79 -0.97
C ASN A 145 5.50 -13.28 0.47
N ASN A 146 6.55 -12.94 1.22
CA ASN A 146 6.65 -13.28 2.64
C ASN A 146 5.53 -12.63 3.48
N ILE A 147 5.16 -11.38 3.19
CA ILE A 147 4.03 -10.71 3.87
C ILE A 147 2.70 -11.42 3.56
N LEU A 148 2.48 -11.78 2.30
CA LEU A 148 1.29 -12.52 1.88
C LEU A 148 1.22 -13.90 2.54
N CYS A 149 2.35 -14.63 2.63
CA CYS A 149 2.47 -15.89 3.35
C CYS A 149 2.20 -15.75 4.87
N MET A 150 2.46 -14.57 5.44
CA MET A 150 2.07 -14.22 6.81
C MET A 150 0.58 -13.89 6.94
N ASN A 151 -0.24 -14.11 5.93
CA ASN A 151 -1.68 -13.78 5.88
C ASN A 151 -1.94 -12.31 6.27
N LEU A 152 -1.08 -11.43 5.77
CA LEU A 152 -1.22 -9.98 5.89
C LEU A 152 -1.47 -9.42 4.49
N GLY A 153 -2.30 -8.39 4.43
CA GLY A 153 -2.54 -7.64 3.22
C GLY A 153 -1.46 -6.57 3.02
N ILE A 154 -1.12 -6.32 1.76
CA ILE A 154 -0.19 -5.27 1.34
C ILE A 154 -0.80 -4.45 0.21
N ILE A 155 -0.59 -3.14 0.28
CA ILE A 155 -1.05 -2.16 -0.70
C ILE A 155 0.14 -1.29 -1.06
N ILE A 156 0.36 -1.08 -2.35
CA ILE A 156 1.29 -0.06 -2.84
C ILE A 156 0.46 1.09 -3.40
N CYS A 157 0.52 2.25 -2.75
CA CYS A 157 -0.09 3.47 -3.26
C CYS A 157 0.87 4.12 -4.25
N HIS A 158 0.48 4.15 -5.53
CA HIS A 158 1.25 4.72 -6.63
C HIS A 158 0.40 5.73 -7.41
N ASN A 159 1.03 6.71 -8.05
CA ASN A 159 0.32 7.68 -8.88
C ASN A 159 0.62 7.38 -10.35
N TYR A 160 -0.39 6.93 -11.09
CA TYR A 160 -0.34 6.89 -12.54
C TYR A 160 -0.89 8.22 -13.05
N MET A 161 -0.07 8.98 -13.78
CA MET A 161 -0.45 10.29 -14.31
C MET A 161 -0.13 10.35 -15.80
N PRO A 162 -1.02 10.94 -16.62
CA PRO A 162 -2.30 11.56 -16.25
C PRO A 162 -3.47 10.57 -16.05
N GLU A 163 -3.31 9.30 -16.42
CA GLU A 163 -4.37 8.29 -16.35
C GLU A 163 -4.47 7.64 -14.96
N ALA A 164 -5.68 7.51 -14.40
CA ALA A 164 -5.99 6.84 -13.13
C ALA A 164 -5.55 7.54 -11.83
N GLY A 165 -4.74 8.59 -11.91
CA GLY A 165 -4.28 9.38 -10.78
C GLY A 165 -3.71 8.55 -9.63
N GLN A 166 -4.22 8.77 -8.40
CA GLN A 166 -3.85 7.93 -7.26
C GLN A 166 -4.48 6.53 -7.40
N ALA A 167 -3.63 5.51 -7.51
CA ALA A 167 -3.99 4.12 -7.64
C ALA A 167 -3.39 3.27 -6.51
N LEU A 168 -4.08 2.18 -6.18
CA LEU A 168 -3.66 1.20 -5.20
C LEU A 168 -3.38 -0.10 -5.93
N ILE A 169 -2.13 -0.57 -5.86
CA ILE A 169 -1.74 -1.89 -6.34
C ILE A 169 -1.99 -2.88 -5.20
N LEU A 170 -2.77 -3.91 -5.49
CA LEU A 170 -3.24 -4.95 -4.58
C LEU A 170 -2.85 -6.32 -5.12
N PHE A 171 -2.62 -7.28 -4.22
CA PHE A 171 -2.17 -8.64 -4.54
C PHE A 171 -3.15 -9.73 -4.08
N ASP A 172 -4.12 -9.37 -3.24
CA ASP A 172 -5.15 -10.28 -2.74
C ASP A 172 -6.42 -10.15 -3.57
N GLN A 173 -6.84 -11.23 -4.21
CA GLN A 173 -8.07 -11.28 -5.00
C GLN A 173 -9.33 -11.39 -4.12
N ASN A 174 -9.20 -11.88 -2.89
CA ASN A 174 -10.35 -12.08 -2.00
C ASN A 174 -10.99 -10.75 -1.59
N ILE A 175 -10.17 -9.70 -1.44
CA ILE A 175 -10.61 -8.35 -1.04
C ILE A 175 -11.47 -7.66 -2.11
N ILE A 176 -11.48 -8.15 -3.36
CA ILE A 176 -12.30 -7.59 -4.44
C ILE A 176 -13.79 -7.68 -4.09
N SER A 177 -14.20 -8.79 -3.48
CA SER A 177 -15.60 -9.00 -3.09
C SER A 177 -16.04 -7.98 -2.03
N ASP A 178 -15.16 -7.65 -1.08
CA ASP A 178 -15.39 -6.64 -0.05
C ASP A 178 -15.41 -5.23 -0.64
N LEU A 179 -14.47 -4.91 -1.54
CA LEU A 179 -14.45 -3.63 -2.27
C LEU A 179 -15.74 -3.40 -3.06
N LYS A 180 -16.20 -4.42 -3.81
CA LYS A 180 -17.46 -4.37 -4.57
C LYS A 180 -18.66 -4.16 -3.64
N SER A 181 -18.73 -4.92 -2.56
CA SER A 181 -19.80 -4.84 -1.56
C SER A 181 -19.85 -3.46 -0.90
N ASN A 182 -18.69 -2.95 -0.45
CA ASN A 182 -18.58 -1.66 0.20
C ASN A 182 -18.88 -0.50 -0.76
N ALA A 183 -18.37 -0.54 -2.01
CA ALA A 183 -18.69 0.45 -3.03
C ALA A 183 -20.20 0.50 -3.30
N SER A 184 -20.84 -0.66 -3.49
CA SER A 184 -22.28 -0.77 -3.71
C SER A 184 -23.10 -0.21 -2.53
N TYR A 185 -22.70 -0.51 -1.29
CA TYR A 185 -23.32 0.03 -0.08
C TYR A 185 -23.33 1.56 -0.06
N TYR A 186 -22.25 2.19 -0.53
CA TYR A 186 -22.12 3.65 -0.63
C TYR A 186 -22.62 4.24 -1.97
N LYS A 187 -23.27 3.44 -2.82
CA LYS A 187 -23.78 3.84 -4.14
C LYS A 187 -22.68 4.34 -5.10
N VAL A 188 -21.46 3.80 -4.94
CA VAL A 188 -20.35 4.01 -5.87
C VAL A 188 -20.36 2.86 -6.89
N GLU A 189 -20.30 3.20 -8.17
CA GLU A 189 -20.25 2.20 -9.24
C GLU A 189 -18.88 1.49 -9.22
N PHE A 190 -18.89 0.15 -9.23
CA PHE A 190 -17.66 -0.63 -9.40
C PHE A 190 -17.50 -0.98 -10.88
N VAL A 191 -16.43 -0.51 -11.51
CA VAL A 191 -16.15 -0.72 -12.93
C VAL A 191 -14.86 -1.51 -13.08
N GLU A 192 -14.78 -2.35 -14.11
CA GLU A 192 -13.56 -3.06 -14.47
C GLU A 192 -13.19 -2.72 -15.91
N VAL A 193 -11.94 -2.32 -16.13
CA VAL A 193 -11.40 -2.01 -17.46
C VAL A 193 -10.20 -2.90 -17.75
N SER A 194 -9.97 -3.19 -19.04
CA SER A 194 -8.92 -4.12 -19.47
C SER A 194 -7.53 -3.48 -19.60
N SER A 195 -7.41 -2.16 -19.51
CA SER A 195 -6.12 -1.43 -19.52
C SER A 195 -6.32 -0.05 -18.89
N ILE A 196 -5.24 0.50 -18.34
CA ILE A 196 -5.16 1.89 -17.90
C ILE A 196 -5.48 2.88 -19.04
N ASP A 197 -5.14 2.53 -20.29
CA ASP A 197 -5.33 3.39 -21.47
C ASP A 197 -6.81 3.65 -21.82
N LYS A 198 -7.72 2.88 -21.20
CA LYS A 198 -9.17 3.10 -21.33
C LYS A 198 -9.68 4.20 -20.41
N MET A 199 -8.87 4.67 -19.48
CA MET A 199 -9.23 5.76 -18.57
C MET A 199 -9.00 7.11 -19.24
N LYS A 200 -9.90 8.07 -18.95
CA LYS A 200 -9.74 9.43 -19.45
C LYS A 200 -8.72 10.17 -18.58
N PRO A 201 -7.78 10.92 -19.18
CA PRO A 201 -6.89 11.78 -18.41
C PRO A 201 -7.70 12.88 -17.70
N TRP A 202 -7.17 13.36 -16.57
CA TRP A 202 -7.71 14.48 -15.79
C TRP A 202 -6.63 15.49 -15.46
#